data_AF-A0A5N3S5E7-F1
#
_entry.id   AF-A0A5N3S5E7-F1
#
_cell.length_a   1.000
_cell.length_b   1.000
_cell.length_c   1.000
_cell.angle_alpha   90.00
_cell.angle_beta   90.00
_cell.angle_gamma   90.00
#
_symmetry.space_group_name_H-M   'P 1'
#
loop_
_entity.id
_entity.type
_entity.pdbx_description
1 polymer ?
#
loop_
_entity_poly.entity_id
_entity_poly.type
_entity_poly.pdbx_seq_one_letter_code
_entity_poly.pdbx_strand_id
1 'polypeptide(L)'
;MIVSHNELVAAVNKAFLGMRRCCGEADVVANMVADLQMVGLDGVRHFNNASNYIGLESDTPVAISVTSDNTVEVDLHKSSVACHLPVIMDYAIEKMVGKKALKIELTNCHNRWLAYSELVKLASKGIACTASWANGSNPKRTLYVLNRGCVAPELFLSDEISPHADDYHNMTIELSIHDFDVNALSQGFEQHVTSSSLTESQSNAWQNGIEIDEKEWGMLKETATAILVENSQRSVQGAGELEPETI
;
A
#
# COMPACT_ATOMS: atom_id res chain seq x y z
N MET A 1 -10.49 10.48 -16.13
CA MET A 1 -11.65 9.58 -16.34
C MET A 1 -12.24 9.12 -15.01
N ILE A 2 -13.46 8.57 -15.02
CA ILE A 2 -14.16 8.09 -13.82
C ILE A 2 -14.39 6.58 -13.93
N VAL A 3 -14.10 5.83 -12.86
CA VAL A 3 -14.36 4.39 -12.76
C VAL A 3 -15.06 4.04 -11.45
N SER A 4 -15.74 2.90 -11.40
CA SER A 4 -16.24 2.37 -10.13
C SER A 4 -15.13 1.73 -9.28
N HIS A 5 -15.38 1.65 -7.97
CA HIS A 5 -14.52 0.91 -7.04
C HIS A 5 -14.25 -0.53 -7.50
N ASN A 6 -15.30 -1.24 -7.94
CA ASN A 6 -15.18 -2.63 -8.37
C ASN A 6 -14.35 -2.77 -9.65
N GLU A 7 -14.44 -1.82 -10.59
CA GLU A 7 -13.60 -1.81 -11.78
C GLU A 7 -12.13 -1.57 -11.42
N LEU A 8 -11.86 -0.64 -10.51
CA LEU A 8 -10.50 -0.37 -10.05
C LEU A 8 -9.91 -1.59 -9.33
N VAL A 9 -10.60 -2.13 -8.34
CA VAL A 9 -10.16 -3.33 -7.60
C VAL A 9 -9.93 -4.51 -8.55
N ALA A 10 -10.85 -4.77 -9.48
CA ALA A 10 -10.69 -5.85 -10.45
C ALA A 10 -9.50 -5.65 -11.40
N ALA A 11 -9.23 -4.41 -11.81
CA ALA A 11 -8.08 -4.10 -12.67
C ALA A 11 -6.75 -4.27 -11.92
N VAL A 12 -6.64 -3.75 -10.70
CA VAL A 12 -5.43 -3.88 -9.86
C VAL A 12 -5.19 -5.33 -9.46
N ASN A 13 -6.23 -6.04 -9.04
CA ASN A 13 -6.12 -7.44 -8.66
C ASN A 13 -5.56 -8.29 -9.81
N LYS A 14 -6.11 -8.10 -11.02
CA LYS A 14 -5.56 -8.73 -12.23
C LYS A 14 -4.11 -8.34 -12.39
N ALA A 15 -3.80 -7.05 -12.53
CA ALA A 15 -2.42 -6.58 -12.73
C ALA A 15 -1.42 -7.19 -11.73
N PHE A 16 -1.76 -7.24 -10.44
CA PHE A 16 -0.92 -7.83 -9.41
C PHE A 16 -0.73 -9.35 -9.59
N LEU A 17 -1.81 -10.11 -9.84
CA LEU A 17 -1.70 -11.55 -10.12
C LEU A 17 -0.79 -11.84 -11.32
N GLY A 18 -0.75 -10.95 -12.30
CA GLY A 18 0.14 -11.06 -13.47
C GLY A 18 1.62 -10.92 -13.16
N MET A 19 1.97 -10.34 -12.02
CA MET A 19 3.35 -10.25 -11.55
C MET A 19 3.86 -11.59 -11.00
N ARG A 20 2.97 -12.58 -10.81
CA ARG A 20 3.28 -13.96 -10.36
C ARG A 20 4.12 -14.01 -9.07
N ARG A 21 3.85 -13.11 -8.14
CA ARG A 21 4.45 -13.10 -6.80
C ARG A 21 3.96 -14.27 -5.98
N CYS A 22 4.83 -14.80 -5.12
CA CYS A 22 4.43 -15.75 -4.08
C CYS A 22 4.07 -15.03 -2.76
N CYS A 23 4.44 -13.75 -2.61
CA CYS A 23 4.07 -12.90 -1.49
C CYS A 23 3.02 -11.83 -1.87
N GLY A 24 2.25 -11.38 -0.88
CA GLY A 24 1.17 -10.41 -1.04
C GLY A 24 -0.14 -11.04 -1.49
N GLU A 25 -1.24 -10.58 -0.90
CA GLU A 25 -2.59 -11.02 -1.26
C GLU A 25 -3.19 -10.02 -2.26
N ALA A 26 -3.53 -10.51 -3.45
CA ALA A 26 -3.91 -9.65 -4.57
C ALA A 26 -5.17 -8.80 -4.31
N ASP A 27 -6.10 -9.32 -3.53
CA ASP A 27 -7.29 -8.61 -3.05
C ASP A 27 -6.92 -7.54 -2.03
N VAL A 28 -6.04 -7.84 -1.07
CA VAL A 28 -5.54 -6.85 -0.11
C VAL A 28 -4.81 -5.71 -0.82
N VAL A 29 -3.87 -6.03 -1.72
CA VAL A 29 -3.13 -5.03 -2.51
C VAL A 29 -4.08 -4.21 -3.37
N ALA A 30 -5.08 -4.83 -4.00
CA ALA A 30 -6.06 -4.10 -4.79
C ALA A 30 -6.87 -3.10 -3.95
N ASN A 31 -7.25 -3.47 -2.72
CA ASN A 31 -7.91 -2.53 -1.80
C ASN A 31 -6.96 -1.44 -1.30
N MET A 32 -5.68 -1.73 -1.02
CA MET A 32 -4.69 -0.69 -0.69
C MET A 32 -4.60 0.39 -1.77
N VAL A 33 -4.61 -0.01 -3.04
CA VAL A 33 -4.57 0.91 -4.18
C VAL A 33 -5.88 1.68 -4.32
N ALA A 34 -7.02 1.00 -4.21
CA ALA A 34 -8.33 1.63 -4.33
C ALA A 34 -8.56 2.65 -3.21
N ASP A 35 -8.33 2.25 -1.96
CA ASP A 35 -8.48 3.12 -0.78
C ASP A 35 -7.63 4.38 -0.92
N LEU A 36 -6.35 4.22 -1.31
CA LEU A 36 -5.43 5.34 -1.50
C LEU A 36 -5.86 6.27 -2.64
N GLN A 37 -6.40 5.71 -3.73
CA GLN A 37 -6.95 6.51 -4.83
C GLN A 37 -8.21 7.28 -4.40
N MET A 38 -9.10 6.64 -3.65
CA MET A 38 -10.37 7.24 -3.21
C MET A 38 -10.18 8.43 -2.27
N VAL A 39 -9.13 8.41 -1.44
CA VAL A 39 -8.81 9.54 -0.56
C VAL A 39 -8.03 10.65 -1.27
N GLY A 40 -7.77 10.52 -2.58
CA GLY A 40 -7.09 11.52 -3.39
C GLY A 40 -5.56 11.50 -3.30
N LEU A 41 -4.96 10.37 -2.95
CA LEU A 41 -3.51 10.21 -2.76
C LEU A 41 -2.87 9.34 -3.86
N ASP A 42 -3.42 9.39 -5.07
CA ASP A 42 -2.83 8.81 -6.29
C ASP A 42 -2.48 7.31 -6.22
N GLY A 43 -3.34 6.49 -5.62
CA GLY A 43 -3.11 5.06 -5.45
C GLY A 43 -2.72 4.32 -6.74
N VAL A 44 -3.38 4.62 -7.86
CA VAL A 44 -3.08 3.98 -9.16
C VAL A 44 -1.69 4.31 -9.64
N ARG A 45 -1.27 5.58 -9.52
CA ARG A 45 0.07 6.01 -9.89
C ARG A 45 1.13 5.34 -9.02
N HIS A 46 0.88 5.23 -7.71
CA HIS A 46 1.78 4.50 -6.81
C HIS A 46 1.92 3.03 -7.20
N PHE A 47 0.82 2.38 -7.58
CA PHE A 47 0.83 1.01 -8.05
C PHE A 47 1.55 0.83 -9.40
N ASN A 48 1.29 1.69 -10.39
CA ASN A 48 1.96 1.64 -11.69
C ASN A 48 3.48 1.86 -11.56
N ASN A 49 3.90 2.73 -10.64
CA ASN A 49 5.32 2.89 -10.33
C ASN A 49 5.88 1.64 -9.65
N ALA A 50 5.11 0.99 -8.78
CA ALA A 50 5.49 -0.24 -8.09
C ALA A 50 5.60 -1.45 -9.04
N SER A 51 4.67 -1.59 -9.98
CA SER A 51 4.56 -2.75 -10.87
C SER A 51 5.79 -2.97 -11.74
N ASN A 52 6.54 -1.91 -12.05
CA ASN A 52 7.82 -1.98 -12.76
C ASN A 52 8.91 -2.75 -11.99
N TYR A 53 8.77 -2.87 -10.68
CA TYR A 53 9.76 -3.49 -9.79
C TYR A 53 9.23 -4.75 -9.12
N ILE A 54 7.95 -4.78 -8.71
CA ILE A 54 7.36 -5.91 -7.98
C ILE A 54 7.57 -7.23 -8.72
N GLY A 55 7.30 -7.29 -10.02
CA GLY A 55 7.48 -8.52 -10.82
C GLY A 55 8.94 -8.98 -10.96
N LEU A 56 9.92 -8.17 -10.55
CA LEU A 56 11.35 -8.46 -10.62
C LEU A 56 11.98 -8.76 -9.25
N GLU A 57 11.22 -8.57 -8.17
CA GLU A 57 11.70 -8.80 -6.81
C GLU A 57 11.93 -10.30 -6.54
N SER A 58 12.73 -10.63 -5.53
CA SER A 58 12.83 -12.01 -5.04
C SER A 58 11.67 -12.32 -4.10
N ASP A 59 11.08 -13.50 -4.20
CA ASP A 59 10.10 -14.00 -3.22
C ASP A 59 10.82 -14.53 -1.97
N THR A 60 11.53 -13.63 -1.28
CA THR A 60 12.27 -13.96 -0.05
C THR A 60 11.43 -13.61 1.18
N PRO A 61 11.35 -14.47 2.21
CA PRO A 61 10.76 -14.09 3.48
C PRO A 61 11.44 -12.86 4.07
N VAL A 62 10.68 -11.99 4.71
CA VAL A 62 11.25 -10.85 5.46
C VAL A 62 12.05 -11.34 6.66
N ALA A 63 13.16 -10.66 6.97
CA ALA A 63 13.93 -10.96 8.18
C ALA A 63 13.41 -10.10 9.33
N ILE A 64 12.98 -10.73 10.42
CA ILE A 64 12.39 -10.05 11.59
C ILE A 64 13.24 -10.31 12.84
N SER A 65 13.61 -9.24 13.54
CA SER A 65 14.16 -9.26 14.90
C SER A 65 13.30 -8.44 15.86
N VAL A 66 13.33 -8.80 17.14
CA VAL A 66 12.70 -8.02 18.21
C VAL A 66 13.78 -7.64 19.21
N THR A 67 13.93 -6.35 19.43
CA THR A 67 14.92 -5.79 20.35
C THR A 67 14.34 -5.68 21.77
N SER A 68 15.22 -5.42 22.75
CA SER A 68 14.82 -5.31 24.16
C SER A 68 13.94 -4.10 24.47
N ASP A 69 14.02 -3.04 23.67
CA ASP A 69 13.26 -1.79 23.79
C ASP A 69 11.89 -1.86 23.10
N ASN A 70 11.43 -3.06 22.73
CA ASN A 70 10.15 -3.28 22.08
C ASN A 70 10.04 -2.71 20.65
N THR A 71 11.15 -2.76 19.93
CA THR A 71 11.20 -2.45 18.50
C THR A 71 11.19 -3.76 17.71
N VAL A 72 10.33 -3.84 16.69
CA VAL A 72 10.30 -4.89 15.69
C VAL A 72 11.07 -4.38 14.48
N GLU A 73 12.25 -4.91 14.26
CA GLU A 73 13.07 -4.57 13.09
C GLU A 73 12.76 -5.57 11.97
N VAL A 74 12.51 -5.05 10.77
CA VAL A 74 12.16 -5.86 9.61
C VAL A 74 12.98 -5.41 8.40
N ASP A 75 13.76 -6.32 7.83
CA ASP A 75 14.40 -6.12 6.52
C ASP A 75 13.52 -6.71 5.42
N LEU A 76 13.05 -5.86 4.50
CA LEU A 76 12.22 -6.24 3.37
C LEU A 76 13.03 -6.69 2.15
N HIS A 77 14.36 -6.63 2.21
CA HIS A 77 15.24 -7.11 1.15
C HIS A 77 14.94 -6.47 -0.23
N LYS A 78 14.63 -5.18 -0.24
CA LYS A 78 14.24 -4.38 -1.42
C LYS A 78 12.86 -4.76 -1.98
N SER A 79 11.96 -5.25 -1.13
CA SER A 79 10.60 -5.61 -1.54
C SER A 79 9.59 -4.50 -1.26
N SER A 80 8.47 -4.54 -1.98
CA SER A 80 7.37 -3.61 -1.78
C SER A 80 6.68 -3.80 -0.42
N VAL A 81 6.40 -2.69 0.26
CA VAL A 81 5.61 -2.68 1.51
C VAL A 81 4.23 -3.33 1.30
N ALA A 82 3.63 -3.16 0.11
CA ALA A 82 2.31 -3.71 -0.20
C ALA A 82 2.20 -5.24 -0.04
N CYS A 83 3.29 -5.97 -0.31
CA CYS A 83 3.30 -7.43 -0.27
C CYS A 83 3.45 -8.00 1.15
N HIS A 84 4.01 -7.22 2.07
CA HIS A 84 4.47 -7.74 3.37
C HIS A 84 3.85 -7.05 4.58
N LEU A 85 3.41 -5.80 4.44
CA LEU A 85 2.91 -5.03 5.58
C LEU A 85 1.74 -5.68 6.32
N PRO A 86 0.71 -6.27 5.67
CA PRO A 86 -0.39 -6.90 6.40
C PRO A 86 0.09 -7.93 7.44
N VAL A 87 0.97 -8.84 7.01
CA VAL A 87 1.53 -9.89 7.88
C VAL A 87 2.45 -9.31 8.96
N ILE A 88 3.26 -8.30 8.61
CA ILE A 88 4.12 -7.59 9.58
C ILE A 88 3.27 -6.93 10.67
N MET A 89 2.15 -6.31 10.28
CA MET A 89 1.24 -5.64 11.20
C MET A 89 0.55 -6.63 12.14
N ASP A 90 0.09 -7.78 11.64
CA ASP A 90 -0.50 -8.83 12.48
C ASP A 90 0.52 -9.33 13.52
N TYR A 91 1.76 -9.60 13.10
CA TYR A 91 2.85 -9.97 14.01
C TYR A 91 3.14 -8.87 15.04
N ALA A 92 3.23 -7.61 14.60
CA ALA A 92 3.52 -6.48 15.48
C ALA A 92 2.43 -6.26 16.53
N ILE A 93 1.15 -6.39 16.15
CA ILE A 93 0.01 -6.30 17.07
C ILE A 93 0.10 -7.41 18.13
N GLU A 94 0.43 -8.64 17.73
CA GLU A 94 0.65 -9.74 18.68
C GLU A 94 1.81 -9.42 19.65
N LYS A 95 2.92 -8.86 19.16
CA LYS A 95 4.06 -8.46 20.01
C LYS A 95 3.79 -7.27 20.92
N MET A 96 2.77 -6.47 20.60
CA MET A 96 2.35 -5.32 21.39
C MET A 96 1.47 -5.71 22.59
N VAL A 97 0.93 -6.94 22.65
CA VAL A 97 0.09 -7.39 23.76
C VAL A 97 0.79 -7.18 25.12
N GLY A 98 0.09 -6.52 26.04
CA GLY A 98 0.62 -6.17 27.37
C GLY A 98 1.55 -4.96 27.40
N LYS A 99 1.76 -4.29 26.26
CA LYS A 99 2.63 -3.10 26.13
C LYS A 99 1.81 -1.89 25.69
N LYS A 100 2.32 -0.70 26.04
CA LYS A 100 1.62 0.57 25.74
C LYS A 100 1.94 1.12 24.35
N ALA A 101 3.14 0.83 23.85
CA ALA A 101 3.62 1.27 22.56
C ALA A 101 4.57 0.22 21.98
N LEU A 102 4.67 0.13 20.66
CA LEU A 102 5.58 -0.73 19.92
C LEU A 102 6.07 0.02 18.69
N LYS A 103 7.38 -0.03 18.43
CA LYS A 103 8.00 0.56 17.24
C LYS A 103 8.25 -0.53 16.20
N ILE A 104 8.10 -0.20 14.93
CA ILE A 104 8.41 -1.07 13.80
C ILE A 104 9.37 -0.29 12.89
N GLU A 105 10.53 -0.87 12.60
CA GLU A 105 11.52 -0.31 11.69
C GLU A 105 11.59 -1.18 10.44
N LEU A 106 11.07 -0.66 9.33
CA LEU A 106 11.11 -1.31 8.04
C LEU A 106 12.33 -0.79 7.27
N THR A 107 13.24 -1.68 6.90
CA THR A 107 14.45 -1.36 6.14
C THR A 107 14.42 -1.98 4.75
N ASN A 108 15.12 -1.35 3.80
CA ASN A 108 15.16 -1.79 2.39
C ASN A 108 13.77 -2.06 1.79
N CYS A 109 12.83 -1.13 1.99
CA CYS A 109 11.47 -1.22 1.49
C CYS A 109 11.20 -0.15 0.41
N HIS A 110 10.09 -0.28 -0.32
CA HIS A 110 9.58 0.77 -1.21
C HIS A 110 8.05 0.74 -1.34
N ASN A 111 7.48 1.71 -2.07
CA ASN A 111 6.02 1.94 -2.20
C ASN A 111 5.28 2.15 -0.88
N ARG A 112 5.87 2.90 0.06
CA ARG A 112 5.35 3.12 1.43
C ARG A 112 3.97 3.76 1.50
N TRP A 113 3.55 4.50 0.48
CA TRP A 113 2.18 5.01 0.38
C TRP A 113 1.12 3.89 0.39
N LEU A 114 1.44 2.70 -0.13
CA LEU A 114 0.55 1.54 -0.10
C LEU A 114 0.35 0.96 1.31
N ALA A 115 1.02 1.51 2.33
CA ALA A 115 0.74 1.23 3.73
C ALA A 115 -0.57 1.86 4.23
N TYR A 116 -1.09 2.87 3.53
CA TYR A 116 -2.16 3.74 4.01
C TYR A 116 -3.35 2.98 4.61
N SER A 117 -3.97 2.07 3.87
CA SER A 117 -5.20 1.40 4.31
C SER A 117 -4.95 0.40 5.44
N GLU A 118 -3.80 -0.28 5.44
CA GLU A 118 -3.41 -1.16 6.54
C GLU A 118 -3.28 -0.39 7.86
N LEU A 119 -2.72 0.82 7.80
CA LEU A 119 -2.61 1.69 8.97
C LEU A 119 -3.98 2.25 9.40
N VAL A 120 -4.84 2.64 8.46
CA VAL A 120 -6.21 3.12 8.77
C VAL A 120 -7.01 2.09 9.56
N LYS A 121 -6.87 0.79 9.25
CA LYS A 121 -7.55 -0.31 9.95
C LYS A 121 -7.22 -0.35 11.46
N LEU A 122 -6.06 0.16 11.89
CA LEU A 122 -5.62 0.11 13.30
C LEU A 122 -6.46 0.98 14.22
N ALA A 123 -6.91 2.16 13.76
CA ALA A 123 -7.72 3.06 14.58
C ALA A 123 -9.04 2.40 15.02
N SER A 124 -9.64 1.58 14.14
CA SER A 124 -10.85 0.81 14.45
C SER A 124 -10.62 -0.28 15.53
N LYS A 125 -9.37 -0.73 15.69
CA LYS A 125 -8.93 -1.69 16.72
C LYS A 125 -8.52 -0.98 18.02
N GLY A 126 -8.71 0.34 18.13
CA GLY A 126 -8.31 1.13 19.29
C GLY A 126 -6.80 1.35 19.41
N ILE A 127 -6.07 1.24 18.31
CA ILE A 127 -4.61 1.46 18.24
C ILE A 127 -4.37 2.75 17.44
N ALA A 128 -3.70 3.73 18.05
CA ALA A 128 -3.15 4.86 17.32
C ALA A 128 -1.88 4.42 16.61
N CYS A 129 -1.59 4.99 15.44
CA CYS A 129 -0.31 4.80 14.79
C CYS A 129 0.26 6.08 14.18
N THR A 130 1.58 6.13 14.11
CA THR A 130 2.29 7.03 13.22
C THR A 130 3.04 6.22 12.18
N ALA A 131 3.30 6.82 11.03
CA ALA A 131 4.29 6.31 10.11
C ALA A 131 5.11 7.46 9.52
N SER A 132 6.41 7.27 9.33
CA SER A 132 7.27 8.28 8.72
C SER A 132 8.29 7.65 7.79
N TRP A 133 8.61 8.36 6.71
CA TRP A 133 9.64 7.95 5.77
C TRP A 133 10.20 9.16 5.00
N ALA A 134 11.39 8.96 4.44
CA ALA A 134 12.01 9.88 3.50
C ALA A 134 12.01 9.30 2.08
N ASN A 135 12.11 10.16 1.08
CA ASN A 135 12.16 9.79 -0.34
C ASN A 135 13.23 10.59 -1.08
N GLY A 136 13.78 9.97 -2.14
CA GLY A 136 14.60 10.68 -3.13
C GLY A 136 13.78 11.61 -4.03
N SER A 137 12.47 11.40 -4.16
CA SER A 137 11.52 12.23 -4.93
C SER A 137 10.56 12.98 -4.01
N ASN A 138 9.82 13.97 -4.52
CA ASN A 138 8.82 14.68 -3.72
C ASN A 138 7.60 13.79 -3.44
N PRO A 139 6.96 13.94 -2.26
CA PRO A 139 7.44 14.70 -1.10
C PRO A 139 8.69 14.04 -0.48
N LYS A 140 9.67 14.84 -0.06
CA LYS A 140 10.96 14.34 0.47
C LYS A 140 10.82 13.67 1.82
N ARG A 141 9.89 14.14 2.65
CA ARG A 141 9.52 13.54 3.92
C ARG A 141 8.02 13.45 4.02
N THR A 142 7.55 12.37 4.63
CA THR A 142 6.13 12.18 4.94
C THR A 142 6.00 11.71 6.36
N LEU A 143 5.06 12.32 7.08
CA LEU A 143 4.58 11.88 8.37
C LEU A 143 3.08 11.64 8.27
N TYR A 144 2.67 10.47 8.73
CA TYR A 144 1.31 9.99 8.86
C TYR A 144 1.01 9.91 10.36
N VAL A 145 -0.11 10.48 10.80
CA VAL A 145 -0.57 10.36 12.20
C VAL A 145 -2.04 9.97 12.21
N LEU A 146 -2.36 8.85 12.83
CA LEU A 146 -3.73 8.36 13.00
C LEU A 146 -3.97 8.04 14.48
N ASN A 147 -4.81 8.86 15.11
CA ASN A 147 -5.24 8.62 16.48
C ASN A 147 -6.39 7.63 16.56
N ARG A 148 -6.63 7.08 17.75
CA ARG A 148 -7.64 6.03 17.95
C ARG A 148 -9.03 6.53 17.58
N GLY A 149 -9.81 5.69 16.91
CA GLY A 149 -11.17 6.03 16.48
C GLY A 149 -11.28 7.03 15.33
N CYS A 150 -10.17 7.60 14.84
CA CYS A 150 -10.18 8.41 13.61
C CYS A 150 -10.38 7.50 12.39
N VAL A 151 -11.13 8.00 11.40
CA VAL A 151 -11.42 7.27 10.14
C VAL A 151 -10.46 7.60 9.00
N ALA A 152 -9.67 8.67 9.16
CA ALA A 152 -8.61 9.08 8.25
C ALA A 152 -7.46 9.76 9.04
N PRO A 153 -6.22 9.69 8.55
CA PRO A 153 -5.05 10.26 9.23
C PRO A 153 -4.92 11.76 8.99
N GLU A 154 -4.07 12.41 9.78
CA GLU A 154 -3.42 13.68 9.45
C GLU A 154 -2.09 13.36 8.72
N LEU A 155 -1.85 14.00 7.57
CA LEU A 155 -0.61 13.82 6.80
C LEU A 155 0.17 15.12 6.74
N PHE A 156 1.47 15.03 7.00
CA PHE A 156 2.39 16.15 6.95
C PHE A 156 3.51 15.86 5.96
N LEU A 157 3.75 16.78 5.04
CA LEU A 157 4.72 16.62 3.97
C LEU A 157 5.76 17.74 4.03
N SER A 158 7.00 17.39 3.70
CA SER A 158 8.10 18.34 3.61
C SER A 158 8.97 18.05 2.40
N ASP A 159 9.52 19.12 1.84
CA ASP A 159 10.55 19.07 0.79
C ASP A 159 11.97 19.15 1.38
N GLU A 160 12.10 19.15 2.70
CA GLU A 160 13.40 19.04 3.38
C GLU A 160 14.03 17.67 3.11
N ILE A 161 15.28 17.69 2.67
CA ILE A 161 16.02 16.51 2.26
C ILE A 161 16.59 15.82 3.51
N SER A 162 16.42 14.49 3.62
CA SER A 162 17.07 13.73 4.69
C SER A 162 18.61 13.86 4.56
N PRO A 163 19.33 14.09 5.67
CA PRO A 163 20.79 14.15 5.65
C PRO A 163 21.44 12.83 5.22
N HIS A 164 20.73 11.70 5.35
CA HIS A 164 21.23 10.37 4.99
C HIS A 164 20.38 9.76 3.87
N ALA A 165 21.00 9.58 2.70
CA ALA A 165 20.34 9.00 1.53
C ALA A 165 19.93 7.53 1.76
N ASP A 166 20.61 6.83 2.66
CA ASP A 166 20.28 5.44 3.03
C ASP A 166 18.87 5.33 3.66
N ASP A 167 18.33 6.43 4.20
CA ASP A 167 16.98 6.46 4.78
C ASP A 167 15.87 6.48 3.72
N TYR A 168 16.19 6.74 2.45
CA TYR A 168 15.19 6.78 1.37
C TYR A 168 14.53 5.43 1.10
N HIS A 169 15.07 4.36 1.68
CA HIS A 169 14.57 3.01 1.58
C HIS A 169 13.95 2.49 2.89
N ASN A 170 13.73 3.35 3.87
CA ASN A 170 13.24 2.95 5.18
C ASN A 170 11.86 3.57 5.49
N MET A 171 11.17 2.97 6.45
CA MET A 171 9.91 3.46 6.99
C MET A 171 9.83 3.07 8.46
N THR A 172 9.51 4.04 9.32
CA THR A 172 9.27 3.80 10.74
C THR A 172 7.78 3.87 11.00
N ILE A 173 7.24 2.93 11.76
CA ILE A 173 5.85 2.92 12.23
C ILE A 173 5.86 2.83 13.75
N GLU A 174 5.08 3.67 14.44
CA GLU A 174 4.88 3.55 15.87
C GLU A 174 3.42 3.23 16.16
N LEU A 175 3.18 2.23 17.00
CA LEU A 175 1.88 1.83 17.48
C LEU A 175 1.72 2.24 18.94
N SER A 176 0.55 2.73 19.33
CA SER A 176 0.29 3.17 20.69
C SER A 176 -1.16 2.91 21.09
N ILE A 177 -1.36 2.55 22.36
CA ILE A 177 -2.72 2.54 22.97
C ILE A 177 -3.16 3.93 23.44
N HIS A 178 -2.33 4.96 23.25
CA HIS A 178 -2.63 6.36 23.54
C HIS A 178 -2.50 7.19 22.26
N ASP A 179 -3.25 8.28 22.21
CA ASP A 179 -3.20 9.19 21.07
C ASP A 179 -1.89 10.01 21.08
N PHE A 180 -1.43 10.36 19.88
CA PHE A 180 -0.25 11.18 19.66
C PHE A 180 -0.60 12.67 19.66
N ASP A 181 0.34 13.50 20.11
CA ASP A 181 0.26 14.96 19.97
C ASP A 181 0.65 15.34 18.53
N VAL A 182 -0.38 15.54 17.70
CA VAL A 182 -0.24 15.89 16.29
C VAL A 182 0.59 17.15 16.10
N ASN A 183 0.37 18.19 16.92
CA ASN A 183 1.06 19.48 16.79
C ASN A 183 2.55 19.36 17.11
N ALA A 184 2.90 18.52 18.08
CA ALA A 184 4.29 18.27 18.44
C ALA A 184 5.01 17.48 17.32
N LEU A 185 4.36 16.44 16.79
CA LEU A 185 4.94 15.60 15.74
C LEU A 185 5.08 16.30 14.39
N SER A 186 4.15 17.20 14.06
CA SER A 186 4.14 17.91 12.78
C SER A 186 5.12 19.08 12.70
N GLN A 187 5.91 19.35 13.75
CA GLN A 187 6.90 20.43 13.71
C GLN A 187 7.95 20.17 12.62
N GLY A 188 8.19 21.19 11.80
CA GLY A 188 9.13 21.11 10.68
C GLY A 188 8.56 20.53 9.39
N PHE A 189 7.24 20.35 9.29
CA PHE A 189 6.56 20.05 8.02
C PHE A 189 5.81 21.28 7.49
N GLU A 190 5.95 21.57 6.21
CA GLU A 190 5.39 22.78 5.58
C GLU A 190 3.99 22.57 5.02
N GLN A 191 3.61 21.33 4.71
CA GLN A 191 2.34 21.00 4.10
C GLN A 191 1.54 20.05 4.98
N HIS A 192 0.24 20.29 5.07
CA HIS A 192 -0.70 19.51 5.87
C HIS A 192 -1.90 19.11 5.01
N VAL A 193 -2.08 17.80 4.83
CA VAL A 193 -3.31 17.23 4.26
C VAL A 193 -4.15 16.70 5.42
N THR A 194 -5.30 17.31 5.60
CA THR A 194 -6.13 17.07 6.79
C THR A 194 -6.92 15.77 6.69
N SER A 195 -7.24 15.18 7.83
CA SER A 195 -8.20 14.06 7.92
C SER A 195 -9.54 14.41 7.26
N SER A 196 -10.01 15.66 7.42
CA SER A 196 -11.26 16.13 6.82
C SER A 196 -11.23 16.14 5.29
N SER A 197 -10.14 16.63 4.67
CA SER A 197 -9.99 16.64 3.21
C SER A 197 -9.91 15.22 2.63
N LEU A 198 -9.25 14.29 3.33
CA LEU A 198 -9.20 12.89 2.88
C LEU A 198 -10.58 12.23 2.94
N THR A 199 -11.34 12.52 4.00
CA THR A 199 -12.71 12.00 4.18
C THR A 199 -13.68 12.58 3.15
N GLU A 200 -13.53 13.87 2.80
CA GLU A 200 -14.30 14.51 1.74
C GLU A 200 -14.01 13.89 0.38
N SER A 201 -12.72 13.71 0.03
CA SER A 201 -12.30 13.00 -1.19
C SER A 201 -12.89 11.60 -1.26
N GLN A 202 -12.83 10.84 -0.16
CA GLN A 202 -13.40 9.50 -0.10
C GLN A 202 -14.91 9.49 -0.31
N SER A 203 -15.62 10.44 0.31
CA SER A 203 -17.08 10.58 0.19
C SER A 203 -17.47 10.95 -1.25
N ASN A 204 -16.71 11.84 -1.88
CA ASN A 204 -16.87 12.22 -3.27
C ASN A 204 -16.64 11.01 -4.20
N ALA A 205 -15.58 10.23 -3.97
CA ALA A 205 -15.28 9.03 -4.75
C ALA A 205 -16.39 7.98 -4.66
N TRP A 206 -17.03 7.84 -3.49
CA TRP A 206 -18.19 6.94 -3.33
C TRP A 206 -19.44 7.42 -4.08
N GLN A 207 -19.70 8.73 -4.11
CA GLN A 207 -20.91 9.27 -4.72
C GLN A 207 -20.80 9.44 -6.23
N ASN A 208 -19.64 9.90 -6.70
CA ASN A 208 -19.44 10.35 -8.07
C ASN A 208 -18.53 9.42 -8.88
N GLY A 209 -18.00 8.36 -8.25
CA GLY A 209 -17.00 7.47 -8.83
C GLY A 209 -15.58 7.97 -8.61
N ILE A 210 -14.61 7.10 -8.90
CA ILE A 210 -13.19 7.34 -8.63
C ILE A 210 -12.56 8.03 -9.83
N GLU A 211 -12.02 9.24 -9.61
CA GLU A 211 -11.25 9.95 -10.63
C GLU A 211 -9.85 9.36 -10.75
N ILE A 212 -9.46 9.05 -11.99
CA ILE A 212 -8.13 8.54 -12.35
C ILE A 212 -7.67 9.24 -13.62
N ASP A 213 -6.39 9.62 -13.66
CA ASP A 213 -5.75 10.10 -14.89
C ASP A 213 -5.83 9.03 -16.00
N GLU A 214 -6.15 9.45 -17.23
CA GLU A 214 -6.37 8.52 -18.34
C GLU A 214 -5.12 7.71 -18.71
N LYS A 215 -3.94 8.33 -18.59
CA LYS A 215 -2.67 7.65 -18.86
C LYS A 215 -2.38 6.63 -17.76
N GLU A 216 -2.57 6.99 -16.50
CA GLU A 216 -2.42 6.07 -15.37
C GLU A 216 -3.39 4.87 -15.46
N TRP A 217 -4.64 5.12 -15.85
CA TRP A 217 -5.59 4.04 -16.09
C TRP A 217 -5.18 3.15 -17.27
N GLY A 218 -4.70 3.74 -18.37
CA GLY A 218 -4.19 3.00 -19.52
C GLY A 218 -3.05 2.05 -19.15
N MET A 219 -2.05 2.54 -18.42
CA MET A 219 -0.91 1.72 -17.94
C MET A 219 -1.35 0.57 -17.04
N LEU A 220 -2.31 0.81 -16.15
CA LEU A 220 -2.88 -0.23 -15.29
C LEU A 220 -3.57 -1.31 -16.12
N LYS A 221 -4.36 -0.90 -17.13
CA LYS A 221 -5.09 -1.81 -18.02
C LYS A 221 -4.15 -2.64 -18.89
N GLU A 222 -3.06 -2.06 -19.38
CA GLU A 222 -2.01 -2.78 -20.12
C GLU A 222 -1.38 -3.87 -19.23
N THR A 223 -0.97 -3.50 -18.02
CA THR A 223 -0.40 -4.43 -17.04
C THR A 223 -1.38 -5.57 -16.70
N ALA A 224 -2.67 -5.26 -16.50
CA ALA A 224 -3.70 -6.26 -16.25
C ALA A 224 -3.95 -7.19 -17.44
N THR A 225 -3.68 -6.73 -18.67
CA THR A 225 -3.90 -7.51 -19.90
C THR A 225 -2.73 -8.42 -20.23
N ALA A 226 -1.51 -8.14 -19.74
CA ALA A 226 -0.34 -9.00 -19.93
C ALA A 226 -0.56 -10.47 -19.48
N ILE A 227 -1.52 -10.70 -18.58
CA ILE A 227 -1.96 -12.03 -18.11
C ILE A 227 -2.74 -12.80 -19.15
N LEU A 228 -3.49 -12.09 -20.00
CA LEU A 228 -4.41 -12.67 -20.97
C LEU A 228 -3.70 -13.18 -22.23
N VAL A 229 -2.40 -12.90 -22.42
CA VAL A 229 -1.63 -13.23 -23.65
C VAL A 229 -0.72 -14.45 -23.48
N GLU A 230 -1.02 -15.36 -22.55
CA GLU A 230 -0.44 -16.72 -22.55
C GLU A 230 -1.41 -17.80 -23.10
N ASN A 231 -2.57 -17.41 -23.63
CA ASN A 231 -3.51 -18.35 -24.26
C ASN A 231 -3.94 -17.89 -25.67
N SER A 232 -3.15 -18.21 -26.71
CA SER A 232 -3.68 -18.63 -28.03
C SER A 232 -2.60 -19.00 -29.07
N GLN A 233 -1.87 -20.10 -28.83
CA GLN A 233 -1.69 -21.10 -29.92
C GLN A 233 -2.19 -22.49 -29.50
N ARG A 234 -2.39 -22.76 -28.20
CA ARG A 234 -3.01 -24.01 -27.71
C ARG A 234 -4.52 -23.93 -27.43
N SER A 235 -5.10 -22.76 -27.21
CA SER A 235 -6.57 -22.61 -27.04
C SER A 235 -7.37 -22.60 -28.35
N VAL A 236 -6.71 -22.75 -29.51
CA VAL A 236 -7.37 -22.84 -30.83
C VAL A 236 -7.52 -24.31 -31.29
N GLN A 237 -6.96 -25.28 -30.56
CA GLN A 237 -7.15 -26.69 -30.85
C GLN A 237 -8.07 -27.35 -29.82
N GLY A 238 -9.37 -27.32 -30.12
CA GLY A 238 -10.28 -28.41 -29.81
C GLY A 238 -10.86 -28.46 -28.40
N ALA A 239 -11.79 -27.55 -28.10
CA ALA A 239 -12.86 -27.82 -27.14
C ALA A 239 -14.20 -27.77 -27.91
N GLY A 240 -14.57 -28.93 -28.48
CA GLY A 240 -15.91 -29.17 -29.00
C GLY A 240 -15.99 -29.51 -30.49
N GLU A 241 -15.76 -30.77 -30.82
CA GLU A 241 -16.52 -31.44 -31.88
C GLU A 241 -16.66 -32.92 -31.47
N LEU A 242 -17.88 -33.31 -31.14
CA LEU A 242 -18.28 -34.71 -30.97
C LEU A 242 -18.33 -35.31 -32.38
N GLU A 243 -17.50 -36.32 -32.66
CA GLU A 243 -17.64 -37.12 -33.87
C GLU A 243 -19.01 -37.84 -33.85
N PRO A 244 -19.80 -37.76 -34.92
CA PRO A 244 -20.95 -38.63 -35.07
C PRO A 244 -20.47 -40.03 -35.46
N GLU A 245 -20.80 -41.03 -34.64
CA GLU A 245 -20.72 -42.43 -35.05
C GLU A 245 -21.57 -42.64 -36.32
N THR A 246 -20.92 -43.02 -37.41
CA THR A 246 -21.58 -43.62 -38.57
C THR A 246 -21.20 -45.10 -38.66
N ILE A 247 -22.21 -45.92 -38.37
CA ILE A 247 -22.52 -47.32 -38.76
C ILE A 247 -21.44 -48.05 -39.57
#